data_AF-R6CFY1-F1
#
_entry.id   AF-R6CFY1-F1
#
_cell.length_a   1.000
_cell.length_b   1.000
_cell.length_c   1.000
_cell.angle_alpha   90.00
_cell.angle_beta   90.00
_cell.angle_gamma   90.00
#
_symmetry.space_group_name_H-M   'P 1'
#
loop_
_entity.id
_entity.type
_entity.pdbx_description
1 polymer ?
#
loop_
_entity_poly.entity_id
_entity_poly.type
_entity_poly.pdbx_seq_one_letter_code
_entity_poly.pdbx_strand_id
1 'polypeptide(L)'
;MLDKSSKIYVAGHRGLVGSAIWNNLMQRGFTNLVGRTHKELDLLDPIAVREFFDKEQPDAVVLAAAHVGGIMANLQYRADFIYRNLQIQQNVIGESFRHGVKKLLFLGSTCIYPREAMQPMKEEALLTSPLEYTNEPYAIAKIAGLKMCESFNLQYGTNYIAVMPTNLYGPNDNFHLENSHVLPAMIRKIHLAKCLNTNNWEAVRKDINLRPVEGVDGNCTDQEILDKLAKFGITPQAVTLWGTGKPLREFLWSEEMADASVHVLLNVDFKDTYAEGAKEVRNCHINVGTGKELSIREVAEKIMKEIDFKGKLQWDSSKPDGTMRKLTDVSKLHALGWHHKVEIDEGIHRLYEWYLKGICINHQTT
;
A
#
# COMPACT_ATOMS: atom_id res chain seq x y z
N MET A 1 -19.43 -7.89 -18.35
CA MET A 1 -19.71 -7.55 -16.93
C MET A 1 -19.58 -8.81 -16.10
N LEU A 2 -19.08 -8.69 -14.86
CA LEU A 2 -19.01 -9.80 -13.91
C LEU A 2 -20.34 -9.94 -13.18
N ASP A 3 -20.76 -11.17 -12.93
CA ASP A 3 -21.94 -11.49 -12.12
C ASP A 3 -21.53 -12.16 -10.80
N LYS A 4 -22.48 -12.37 -9.88
CA LYS A 4 -22.19 -12.86 -8.53
C LYS A 4 -21.61 -14.28 -8.48
N SER A 5 -21.79 -15.07 -9.54
CA SER A 5 -21.22 -16.41 -9.68
C SER A 5 -19.83 -16.42 -10.32
N SER A 6 -19.39 -15.29 -10.90
CA SER A 6 -18.08 -15.15 -11.53
C SER A 6 -16.96 -15.55 -10.58
N LYS A 7 -16.04 -16.38 -11.07
CA LYS A 7 -14.88 -16.82 -10.31
C LYS A 7 -13.79 -15.76 -10.34
N ILE A 8 -13.43 -15.22 -9.17
CA ILE A 8 -12.45 -14.14 -9.07
C ILE A 8 -11.20 -14.64 -8.35
N TYR A 9 -10.08 -14.63 -9.06
CA TYR A 9 -8.77 -14.89 -8.47
C TYR A 9 -8.18 -13.61 -7.86
N VAL A 10 -7.88 -13.63 -6.57
CA VAL A 10 -7.19 -12.53 -5.87
C VAL A 10 -5.77 -12.94 -5.53
N ALA A 11 -4.82 -12.59 -6.39
CA ALA A 11 -3.40 -12.81 -6.13
C ALA A 11 -2.94 -11.91 -4.98
N GLY A 12 -2.32 -12.46 -3.93
CA GLY A 12 -1.90 -11.68 -2.76
C GLY A 12 -3.01 -11.40 -1.75
N HIS A 13 -4.07 -12.23 -1.71
CA HIS A 13 -5.27 -12.06 -0.87
C HIS A 13 -5.03 -11.91 0.66
N ARG A 14 -3.83 -12.21 1.18
CA ARG A 14 -3.51 -12.05 2.62
C ARG A 14 -2.80 -10.74 2.96
N GLY A 15 -2.36 -9.99 1.96
CA GLY A 15 -1.75 -8.68 2.18
C GLY A 15 -2.78 -7.63 2.62
N LEU A 16 -2.31 -6.45 3.04
CA LEU A 16 -3.15 -5.30 3.43
C LEU A 16 -4.26 -5.04 2.41
N VAL A 17 -3.87 -4.85 1.14
CA VAL A 17 -4.81 -4.54 0.08
C VAL A 17 -5.60 -5.76 -0.38
N GLY A 18 -4.94 -6.90 -0.57
CA GLY A 18 -5.59 -8.12 -1.06
C GLY A 18 -6.70 -8.61 -0.12
N SER A 19 -6.48 -8.52 1.20
CA SER A 19 -7.49 -8.91 2.19
C SER A 19 -8.67 -7.93 2.23
N ALA A 20 -8.40 -6.63 2.10
CA ALA A 20 -9.46 -5.62 2.00
C ALA A 20 -10.31 -5.80 0.74
N ILE A 21 -9.70 -6.09 -0.42
CA ILE A 21 -10.42 -6.38 -1.67
C ILE A 21 -11.25 -7.66 -1.53
N TRP A 22 -10.68 -8.72 -0.97
CA TRP A 22 -11.41 -9.97 -0.72
C TRP A 22 -12.67 -9.73 0.12
N ASN A 23 -12.53 -9.03 1.24
CA ASN A 23 -13.64 -8.72 2.13
C ASN A 23 -14.70 -7.83 1.46
N ASN A 24 -14.27 -6.83 0.68
CA ASN A 24 -15.19 -5.95 -0.05
C ASN A 24 -15.99 -6.74 -1.11
N LEU A 25 -15.33 -7.64 -1.87
CA LEU A 25 -16.01 -8.53 -2.83
C LEU A 25 -17.05 -9.43 -2.14
N MET A 26 -16.69 -10.05 -1.01
CA MET A 26 -17.60 -10.87 -0.21
C MET A 26 -18.82 -10.07 0.27
N GLN A 27 -18.61 -8.86 0.80
CA GLN A 27 -19.70 -7.96 1.24
C GLN A 27 -20.63 -7.57 0.09
N ARG A 28 -20.09 -7.44 -1.13
CA ARG A 28 -20.87 -7.20 -2.35
C ARG A 28 -21.49 -8.48 -2.93
N GLY A 29 -21.37 -9.64 -2.28
CA GLY A 29 -21.99 -10.90 -2.66
C GLY A 29 -21.23 -11.74 -3.69
N PHE A 30 -19.96 -11.42 -3.99
CA PHE A 30 -19.09 -12.28 -4.79
C PHE A 30 -18.45 -13.31 -3.89
N THR A 31 -18.99 -14.53 -3.90
CA THR A 31 -18.57 -15.62 -2.98
C THR A 31 -17.67 -16.66 -3.64
N ASN A 32 -17.59 -16.69 -4.97
CA ASN A 32 -16.71 -17.58 -5.73
C ASN A 32 -15.31 -16.97 -5.87
N LEU A 33 -14.65 -16.75 -4.74
CA LEU A 33 -13.30 -16.18 -4.69
C LEU A 33 -12.26 -17.29 -4.54
N VAL A 34 -11.16 -17.18 -5.27
CA VAL A 34 -10.01 -18.09 -5.15
C VAL A 34 -8.75 -17.29 -4.81
N GLY A 35 -7.96 -17.82 -3.88
CA GLY A 35 -6.67 -17.28 -3.48
C GLY A 35 -5.72 -18.42 -3.14
N ARG A 36 -4.41 -18.17 -3.30
CA ARG A 36 -3.34 -19.09 -2.88
C ARG A 36 -2.32 -18.33 -2.04
N THR A 37 -1.85 -18.96 -1.00
CA THR A 37 -0.68 -18.50 -0.24
C THR A 37 0.58 -18.76 -1.06
N HIS A 38 1.68 -18.06 -0.73
CA HIS A 38 2.96 -18.27 -1.41
C HIS A 38 3.46 -19.73 -1.33
N LYS A 39 3.12 -20.45 -0.26
CA LYS A 39 3.44 -21.88 -0.11
C LYS A 39 2.64 -22.79 -1.04
N GLU A 40 1.43 -22.38 -1.41
CA GLU A 40 0.55 -23.16 -2.29
C GLU A 40 0.76 -22.81 -3.77
N LEU A 41 1.21 -21.58 -4.05
CA LEU A 41 1.50 -21.10 -5.39
C LEU A 41 2.61 -20.04 -5.31
N ASP A 42 3.81 -20.41 -5.77
CA ASP A 42 4.86 -19.42 -6.03
C ASP A 42 4.58 -18.73 -7.36
N LEU A 43 4.28 -17.43 -7.31
CA LEU A 43 4.00 -16.63 -8.49
C LEU A 43 5.25 -16.34 -9.34
N LEU A 44 6.45 -16.67 -8.84
CA LEU A 44 7.68 -16.62 -9.62
C LEU A 44 7.82 -17.83 -10.55
N ASP A 45 7.18 -18.96 -10.23
CA ASP A 45 7.24 -20.18 -11.04
C ASP A 45 6.22 -20.13 -12.19
N PRO A 46 6.66 -19.97 -13.45
CA PRO A 46 5.74 -19.89 -14.59
C PRO A 46 4.95 -21.18 -14.82
N ILE A 47 5.49 -22.35 -14.45
CA ILE A 47 4.82 -23.64 -14.62
C ILE A 47 3.69 -23.75 -13.59
N ALA A 48 3.98 -23.46 -12.32
CA ALA A 48 2.97 -23.50 -11.26
C ALA A 48 1.83 -22.50 -11.52
N VAL A 49 2.15 -21.29 -11.99
CA VAL A 49 1.12 -20.31 -12.38
C VAL A 49 0.27 -20.82 -13.53
N ARG A 50 0.88 -21.38 -14.58
CA ARG A 50 0.11 -21.96 -15.69
C ARG A 50 -0.82 -23.07 -15.22
N GLU A 51 -0.31 -24.04 -14.45
CA GLU A 51 -1.13 -25.15 -13.93
C GLU A 51 -2.27 -24.67 -13.03
N PHE A 52 -2.05 -23.61 -12.25
CA PHE A 52 -3.10 -22.97 -11.48
C PHE A 52 -4.20 -22.38 -12.38
N PHE A 53 -3.84 -21.67 -13.44
CA PHE A 53 -4.82 -21.10 -14.38
C PHE A 53 -5.53 -22.19 -15.19
N ASP A 54 -4.81 -23.25 -15.63
CA ASP A 54 -5.36 -24.42 -16.33
C ASP A 54 -6.48 -25.06 -15.50
N LYS A 55 -6.26 -25.19 -14.19
CA LYS A 55 -7.21 -25.79 -13.24
C LYS A 55 -8.33 -24.85 -12.83
N GLU A 56 -8.00 -23.61 -12.46
CA GLU A 56 -8.96 -22.72 -11.81
C GLU A 56 -9.82 -21.94 -12.80
N GLN A 57 -9.31 -21.61 -13.99
CA GLN A 57 -10.05 -20.90 -15.05
C GLN A 57 -10.86 -19.68 -14.52
N PRO A 58 -10.20 -18.67 -13.91
CA PRO A 58 -10.92 -17.54 -13.31
C PRO A 58 -11.58 -16.65 -14.38
N ASP A 59 -12.78 -16.12 -14.10
CA ASP A 59 -13.44 -15.11 -14.94
C ASP A 59 -12.76 -13.74 -14.82
N ALA A 60 -12.24 -13.43 -13.63
CA ALA A 60 -11.56 -12.18 -13.35
C ALA A 60 -10.35 -12.38 -12.43
N VAL A 61 -9.39 -11.46 -12.55
CA VAL A 61 -8.16 -11.48 -11.75
C VAL A 61 -7.96 -10.13 -11.08
N VAL A 62 -7.66 -10.13 -9.79
CA VAL A 62 -7.08 -8.99 -9.07
C VAL A 62 -5.63 -9.32 -8.74
N LEU A 63 -4.71 -8.61 -9.36
CA LEU A 63 -3.27 -8.76 -9.13
C LEU A 63 -2.82 -7.78 -8.04
N ALA A 64 -2.98 -8.20 -6.77
CA ALA A 64 -2.52 -7.46 -5.58
C ALA A 64 -1.20 -7.99 -5.00
N ALA A 65 -0.68 -9.12 -5.52
CA ALA A 65 0.62 -9.66 -5.14
C ALA A 65 1.76 -8.80 -5.70
N ALA A 66 2.72 -8.48 -4.84
CA ALA A 66 3.93 -7.75 -5.19
C ALA A 66 5.02 -8.01 -4.14
N HIS A 67 6.29 -7.89 -4.54
CA HIS A 67 7.38 -7.74 -3.58
C HIS A 67 7.47 -6.26 -3.19
N VAL A 68 7.16 -5.95 -1.92
CA VAL A 68 7.01 -4.60 -1.39
C VAL A 68 7.87 -4.39 -0.14
N GLY A 69 8.26 -3.15 0.13
CA GLY A 69 9.01 -2.80 1.34
C GLY A 69 9.23 -1.29 1.47
N GLY A 70 9.79 -0.88 2.61
CA GLY A 70 10.13 0.52 2.88
C GLY A 70 11.36 1.02 2.11
N ILE A 71 11.77 2.27 2.37
CA ILE A 71 12.88 2.93 1.66
C ILE A 71 14.18 2.12 1.74
N MET A 72 14.54 1.64 2.94
CA MET A 72 15.79 0.87 3.14
C MET A 72 15.77 -0.45 2.38
N ALA A 73 14.65 -1.17 2.40
CA ALA A 73 14.50 -2.43 1.66
C ALA A 73 14.64 -2.20 0.15
N ASN A 74 14.02 -1.16 -0.41
CA ASN A 74 14.14 -0.84 -1.84
C ASN A 74 15.59 -0.49 -2.24
N LEU A 75 16.33 0.19 -1.37
CA LEU A 75 17.74 0.51 -1.59
C LEU A 75 18.65 -0.72 -1.51
N GLN A 76 18.38 -1.62 -0.56
CA GLN A 76 19.20 -2.81 -0.32
C GLN A 76 18.94 -3.92 -1.34
N TYR A 77 17.67 -4.21 -1.64
CA TYR A 77 17.24 -5.37 -2.44
C TYR A 77 16.81 -4.98 -3.86
N ARG A 78 17.48 -4.00 -4.48
CA ARG A 78 17.10 -3.43 -5.80
C ARG A 78 16.81 -4.48 -6.88
N ALA A 79 17.64 -5.53 -6.95
CA ALA A 79 17.46 -6.62 -7.91
C ALA A 79 16.19 -7.45 -7.65
N ASP A 80 15.91 -7.80 -6.39
CA ASP A 80 14.69 -8.54 -6.01
C ASP A 80 13.43 -7.74 -6.36
N PHE A 81 13.42 -6.43 -6.09
CA PHE A 81 12.29 -5.57 -6.38
C PHE A 81 11.94 -5.53 -7.86
N ILE A 82 12.91 -5.42 -8.76
CA ILE A 82 12.63 -5.43 -10.20
C ILE A 82 12.33 -6.84 -10.72
N TYR A 83 13.19 -7.82 -10.39
CA TYR A 83 13.10 -9.18 -10.93
C TYR A 83 11.79 -9.88 -10.53
N ARG A 84 11.47 -9.89 -9.22
CA ARG A 84 10.30 -10.60 -8.71
C ARG A 84 9.00 -9.97 -9.20
N ASN A 85 8.88 -8.64 -9.15
CA ASN A 85 7.67 -7.96 -9.59
C ASN A 85 7.44 -8.13 -11.10
N LEU A 86 8.48 -8.07 -11.93
CA LEU A 86 8.35 -8.35 -13.37
C LEU A 86 7.88 -9.79 -13.61
N GLN A 87 8.48 -10.78 -12.93
CA GLN A 87 8.12 -12.18 -13.10
C GLN A 87 6.66 -12.46 -12.68
N ILE A 88 6.24 -11.97 -11.51
CA ILE A 88 4.86 -12.10 -11.01
C ILE A 88 3.87 -11.51 -12.03
N GLN A 89 4.16 -10.29 -12.50
CA GLN A 89 3.30 -9.58 -13.46
C GLN A 89 3.21 -10.32 -14.79
N GLN A 90 4.35 -10.75 -15.33
CA GLN A 90 4.41 -11.47 -16.60
C GLN A 90 3.63 -12.78 -16.53
N ASN A 91 3.84 -13.57 -15.47
CA ASN A 91 3.16 -14.84 -15.28
C ASN A 91 1.64 -14.64 -15.17
N VAL A 92 1.20 -13.75 -14.27
CA VAL A 92 -0.25 -13.59 -14.00
C VAL A 92 -0.97 -12.92 -15.16
N ILE A 93 -0.45 -11.82 -15.73
CA ILE A 93 -1.09 -11.13 -16.86
C ILE A 93 -1.05 -12.01 -18.12
N GLY A 94 0.08 -12.68 -18.37
CA GLY A 94 0.23 -13.59 -19.50
C GLY A 94 -0.72 -14.77 -19.45
N GLU A 95 -0.83 -15.46 -18.32
CA GLU A 95 -1.76 -16.59 -18.17
C GLU A 95 -3.21 -16.12 -18.13
N SER A 96 -3.50 -14.92 -17.61
CA SER A 96 -4.84 -14.33 -17.71
C SER A 96 -5.30 -14.19 -19.16
N PHE A 97 -4.41 -13.74 -20.04
CA PHE A 97 -4.72 -13.62 -21.48
C PHE A 97 -4.93 -14.98 -22.12
N ARG A 98 -4.01 -15.94 -21.91
CA ARG A 98 -4.09 -17.29 -22.50
C ARG A 98 -5.36 -18.04 -22.10
N HIS A 99 -5.90 -17.74 -20.92
CA HIS A 99 -7.09 -18.39 -20.37
C HIS A 99 -8.38 -17.57 -20.59
N GLY A 100 -8.34 -16.49 -21.37
CA GLY A 100 -9.53 -15.71 -21.69
C GLY A 100 -10.17 -15.02 -20.48
N VAL A 101 -9.37 -14.63 -19.48
CA VAL A 101 -9.85 -13.85 -18.32
C VAL A 101 -10.54 -12.58 -18.83
N LYS A 102 -11.81 -12.40 -18.45
CA LYS A 102 -12.69 -11.33 -18.95
C LYS A 102 -12.26 -9.95 -18.44
N LYS A 103 -11.73 -9.88 -17.22
CA LYS A 103 -11.32 -8.62 -16.59
C LYS A 103 -10.15 -8.82 -15.64
N LEU A 104 -9.16 -7.94 -15.70
CA LEU A 104 -8.03 -7.94 -14.78
C LEU A 104 -7.88 -6.57 -14.15
N LEU A 105 -7.65 -6.52 -12.84
CA LEU A 105 -7.25 -5.33 -12.12
C LEU A 105 -5.81 -5.46 -11.65
N PHE A 106 -4.92 -4.61 -12.14
CA PHE A 106 -3.53 -4.53 -11.71
C PHE A 106 -3.33 -3.41 -10.69
N LEU A 107 -2.68 -3.74 -9.57
CA LEU A 107 -2.32 -2.74 -8.56
C LEU A 107 -0.89 -2.24 -8.77
N GLY A 108 -0.78 -0.97 -9.17
CA GLY A 108 0.48 -0.25 -9.20
C GLY A 108 0.72 0.55 -7.92
N SER A 109 1.36 1.71 -8.07
CA SER A 109 1.67 2.63 -6.97
C SER A 109 2.00 3.99 -7.55
N THR A 110 1.68 5.07 -6.85
CA THR A 110 2.07 6.43 -7.25
C THR A 110 3.58 6.66 -7.26
N CYS A 111 4.38 5.71 -6.76
CA CYS A 111 5.84 5.70 -6.92
C CYS A 111 6.30 5.59 -8.38
N ILE A 112 5.40 5.28 -9.33
CA ILE A 112 5.72 5.28 -10.77
C ILE A 112 5.89 6.68 -11.35
N TYR A 113 5.44 7.71 -10.65
CA TYR A 113 5.56 9.08 -11.14
C TYR A 113 6.97 9.62 -10.93
N PRO A 114 7.42 10.52 -11.82
CA PRO A 114 8.70 11.17 -11.66
C PRO A 114 8.84 11.92 -10.33
N ARG A 115 10.07 11.99 -9.82
CA ARG A 115 10.36 12.61 -8.52
C ARG A 115 9.93 14.08 -8.46
N GLU A 116 10.15 14.80 -9.55
CA GLU A 116 9.88 16.24 -9.70
C GLU A 116 8.62 16.51 -10.54
N ALA A 117 7.66 15.57 -10.56
CA ALA A 117 6.40 15.75 -11.26
C ALA A 117 5.61 16.96 -10.70
N MET A 118 4.94 17.69 -11.59
CA MET A 118 4.03 18.77 -11.19
C MET A 118 2.92 18.20 -10.30
N GLN A 119 2.62 18.90 -9.21
CA GLN A 119 1.64 18.48 -8.21
C GLN A 119 0.37 19.33 -8.31
N PRO A 120 -0.85 18.75 -8.28
CA PRO A 120 -1.12 17.32 -8.10
C PRO A 120 -0.71 16.48 -9.32
N MET A 121 -0.16 15.28 -9.08
CA MET A 121 0.32 14.36 -10.12
C MET A 121 -0.84 13.74 -10.89
N LYS A 122 -1.02 14.18 -12.14
CA LYS A 122 -1.94 13.56 -13.10
C LYS A 122 -1.36 12.31 -13.74
N GLU A 123 -2.20 11.46 -14.31
CA GLU A 123 -1.76 10.24 -14.99
C GLU A 123 -0.81 10.51 -16.17
N GLU A 124 -0.94 11.66 -16.83
CA GLU A 124 -0.06 12.10 -17.93
C GLU A 124 1.37 12.42 -17.47
N ALA A 125 1.62 12.58 -16.16
CA ALA A 125 2.96 12.83 -15.63
C ALA A 125 3.90 11.61 -15.73
N LEU A 126 3.34 10.41 -15.95
CA LEU A 126 4.11 9.17 -16.10
C LEU A 126 5.19 9.31 -17.19
N LEU A 127 6.42 8.92 -16.87
CA LEU A 127 7.58 8.92 -17.78
C LEU A 127 7.98 10.29 -18.36
N THR A 128 7.57 11.40 -17.72
CA THR A 128 7.94 12.76 -18.19
C THR A 128 9.30 13.25 -17.68
N SER A 129 9.85 12.65 -16.61
CA SER A 129 11.17 12.97 -16.06
C SER A 129 11.70 11.81 -15.17
N PRO A 130 12.91 11.88 -14.59
CA PRO A 130 13.48 10.79 -13.79
C PRO A 130 12.65 10.38 -12.57
N LEU A 131 12.71 9.10 -12.23
CA LEU A 131 12.08 8.51 -11.05
C LEU A 131 12.87 8.82 -9.77
N GLU A 132 12.26 8.53 -8.62
CA GLU A 132 12.94 8.60 -7.32
C GLU A 132 13.96 7.46 -7.21
N TYR A 133 15.24 7.81 -6.99
CA TYR A 133 16.34 6.83 -6.98
C TYR A 133 16.10 5.66 -6.02
N THR A 134 15.54 5.95 -4.83
CA THR A 134 15.37 4.94 -3.78
C THR A 134 14.46 3.79 -4.16
N ASN A 135 13.44 4.03 -5.00
CA ASN A 135 12.43 3.03 -5.39
C ASN A 135 12.38 2.77 -6.90
N GLU A 136 13.32 3.32 -7.66
CA GLU A 136 13.37 3.25 -9.13
C GLU A 136 13.18 1.83 -9.71
N PRO A 137 13.84 0.75 -9.21
CA PRO A 137 13.66 -0.60 -9.77
C PRO A 137 12.23 -1.13 -9.59
N TYR A 138 11.62 -0.87 -8.42
CA TYR A 138 10.23 -1.21 -8.15
C TYR A 138 9.28 -0.40 -9.02
N ALA A 139 9.52 0.92 -9.15
CA ALA A 139 8.74 1.80 -9.99
C ALA A 139 8.78 1.37 -11.46
N ILE A 140 9.95 1.04 -12.01
CA ILE A 140 10.10 0.51 -13.37
C ILE A 140 9.32 -0.79 -13.55
N ALA A 141 9.38 -1.73 -12.60
CA ALA A 141 8.59 -2.96 -12.67
C ALA A 141 7.09 -2.66 -12.71
N LYS A 142 6.58 -1.75 -11.86
CA LYS A 142 5.18 -1.33 -11.88
C LYS A 142 4.79 -0.61 -13.16
N ILE A 143 5.69 0.18 -13.74
CA ILE A 143 5.49 0.82 -15.04
C ILE A 143 5.32 -0.24 -16.13
N ALA A 144 6.21 -1.24 -16.16
CA ALA A 144 6.13 -2.34 -17.11
C ALA A 144 4.82 -3.14 -16.98
N GLY A 145 4.36 -3.41 -15.75
CA GLY A 145 3.07 -4.07 -15.51
C GLY A 145 1.88 -3.27 -16.06
N LEU A 146 1.86 -1.95 -15.81
CA LEU A 146 0.82 -1.06 -16.34
C LEU A 146 0.83 -1.05 -17.88
N LYS A 147 2.02 -1.02 -18.47
CA LYS A 147 2.19 -0.98 -19.93
C LYS A 147 1.85 -2.31 -20.57
N MET A 148 2.06 -3.41 -19.86
CA MET A 148 1.58 -4.73 -20.26
C MET A 148 0.05 -4.76 -20.31
N CYS A 149 -0.66 -4.29 -19.29
CA CYS A 149 -2.12 -4.19 -19.33
C CYS A 149 -2.61 -3.34 -20.51
N GLU A 150 -2.07 -2.12 -20.67
CA GLU A 150 -2.43 -1.20 -21.77
C GLU A 150 -2.19 -1.84 -23.15
N SER A 151 -1.05 -2.52 -23.32
CA SER A 151 -0.67 -3.13 -24.60
C SER A 151 -1.53 -4.35 -24.95
N PHE A 152 -1.86 -5.20 -23.97
CA PHE A 152 -2.77 -6.33 -24.19
C PHE A 152 -4.16 -5.84 -24.57
N ASN A 153 -4.65 -4.76 -23.97
CA ASN A 153 -5.95 -4.19 -24.33
C ASN A 153 -5.97 -3.67 -25.76
N LEU A 154 -4.93 -2.92 -26.15
CA LEU A 154 -4.83 -2.32 -27.48
C LEU A 154 -4.67 -3.39 -28.58
N GLN A 155 -3.86 -4.42 -28.33
CA GLN A 155 -3.53 -5.42 -29.33
C GLN A 155 -4.56 -6.55 -29.42
N TYR A 156 -5.10 -6.99 -28.29
CA TYR A 156 -5.93 -8.19 -28.21
C TYR A 156 -7.36 -7.93 -27.71
N GLY A 157 -7.71 -6.68 -27.41
CA GLY A 157 -9.07 -6.34 -26.94
C GLY A 157 -9.38 -6.86 -25.54
N THR A 158 -8.37 -7.14 -24.72
CA THR A 158 -8.58 -7.47 -23.30
C THR A 158 -9.13 -6.28 -22.51
N ASN A 159 -9.55 -6.52 -21.27
CA ASN A 159 -10.05 -5.48 -20.37
C ASN A 159 -9.26 -5.47 -19.05
N TYR A 160 -7.99 -5.08 -19.14
CA TYR A 160 -7.03 -5.11 -18.05
C TYR A 160 -6.74 -3.68 -17.59
N ILE A 161 -7.21 -3.32 -16.40
CA ILE A 161 -7.16 -1.95 -15.88
C ILE A 161 -6.14 -1.86 -14.78
N ALA A 162 -5.35 -0.80 -14.79
CA ALA A 162 -4.33 -0.54 -13.79
C ALA A 162 -4.74 0.63 -12.89
N VAL A 163 -4.66 0.46 -11.58
CA VAL A 163 -4.92 1.53 -10.60
C VAL A 163 -3.66 1.89 -9.81
N MET A 164 -3.50 3.17 -9.49
CA MET A 164 -2.31 3.74 -8.85
C MET A 164 -2.68 4.31 -7.48
N PRO A 165 -2.71 3.47 -6.44
CA PRO A 165 -2.99 3.92 -5.09
C PRO A 165 -1.87 4.84 -4.55
N THR A 166 -2.29 5.87 -3.83
CA THR A 166 -1.43 6.72 -2.98
C THR A 166 -0.98 5.98 -1.72
N ASN A 167 -0.38 6.67 -0.73
CA ASN A 167 0.05 6.00 0.51
C ASN A 167 -1.16 5.41 1.24
N LEU A 168 -1.08 4.11 1.53
CA LEU A 168 -2.16 3.38 2.19
C LEU A 168 -1.87 3.24 3.68
N TYR A 169 -2.94 3.23 4.47
CA TYR A 169 -2.91 2.88 5.88
C TYR A 169 -4.22 2.20 6.25
N GLY A 170 -4.21 1.30 7.24
CA GLY A 170 -5.44 0.66 7.69
C GLY A 170 -5.23 -0.60 8.53
N PRO A 171 -6.30 -1.37 8.75
CA PRO A 171 -6.23 -2.64 9.48
C PRO A 171 -5.20 -3.54 8.80
N ASN A 172 -4.44 -4.33 9.56
CA ASN A 172 -3.41 -5.24 9.04
C ASN A 172 -2.12 -4.56 8.52
N ASP A 173 -1.91 -3.27 8.81
CA ASP A 173 -0.64 -2.60 8.52
C ASP A 173 0.47 -3.03 9.50
N ASN A 174 1.71 -2.75 9.13
CA ASN A 174 2.89 -3.16 9.86
C ASN A 174 3.30 -2.11 10.91
N PHE A 175 3.21 -2.46 12.19
CA PHE A 175 3.62 -1.62 13.33
C PHE A 175 5.01 -1.96 13.90
N HIS A 176 5.85 -2.73 13.20
CA HIS A 176 7.23 -2.98 13.64
C HIS A 176 8.11 -1.75 13.40
N LEU A 177 8.76 -1.23 14.45
CA LEU A 177 9.54 0.01 14.38
C LEU A 177 10.70 -0.01 13.36
N GLU A 178 11.15 -1.20 12.95
CA GLU A 178 12.26 -1.40 12.03
C GLU A 178 11.87 -1.23 10.55
N ASN A 179 10.64 -1.64 10.19
CA ASN A 179 10.20 -1.73 8.79
C ASN A 179 8.76 -1.28 8.56
N SER A 180 8.12 -0.62 9.54
CA SER A 180 6.78 -0.05 9.43
C SER A 180 6.70 1.12 8.45
N HIS A 181 5.52 1.32 7.88
CA HIS A 181 5.17 2.55 7.18
C HIS A 181 5.03 3.73 8.14
N VAL A 182 5.00 4.95 7.59
CA VAL A 182 5.07 6.20 8.37
C VAL A 182 3.96 6.34 9.42
N LEU A 183 2.70 6.07 9.08
CA LEU A 183 1.56 6.23 10.00
C LEU A 183 1.58 5.20 11.15
N PRO A 184 1.70 3.89 10.88
CA PRO A 184 1.85 2.88 11.93
C PRO A 184 3.04 3.13 12.85
N ALA A 185 4.19 3.55 12.27
CA ALA A 185 5.38 3.91 13.04
C ALA A 185 5.08 5.05 14.02
N MET A 186 4.45 6.13 13.57
CA MET A 186 4.10 7.28 14.40
C MET A 186 3.12 6.90 15.51
N ILE A 187 2.06 6.14 15.20
CA ILE A 187 1.10 5.65 16.21
C ILE A 187 1.82 4.88 17.30
N ARG A 188 2.65 3.90 16.93
CA ARG A 188 3.35 3.07 17.90
C ARG A 188 4.35 3.87 18.73
N LYS A 189 5.16 4.74 18.11
CA LYS A 189 6.12 5.60 18.82
C LYS A 189 5.43 6.48 19.85
N ILE A 190 4.34 7.14 19.46
CA ILE A 190 3.58 8.05 20.32
C ILE A 190 2.84 7.27 21.42
N HIS A 191 2.28 6.10 21.11
CA HIS A 191 1.66 5.23 22.11
C HIS A 191 2.67 4.78 23.18
N LEU A 192 3.83 4.26 22.77
CA LEU A 192 4.88 3.83 23.71
C LEU A 192 5.39 5.02 24.55
N ALA A 193 5.59 6.18 23.94
CA ALA A 193 5.96 7.39 24.67
C ALA A 193 4.89 7.81 25.69
N LYS A 194 3.59 7.69 25.35
CA LYS A 194 2.49 7.91 26.30
C LYS A 194 2.57 6.94 27.47
N CYS A 195 2.71 5.63 27.21
CA CYS A 195 2.77 4.63 28.27
C CYS A 195 3.96 4.88 29.21
N LEU A 196 5.12 5.27 28.66
CA LEU A 196 6.28 5.68 29.46
C LEU A 196 6.00 6.97 30.25
N ASN A 197 5.36 7.97 29.63
CA ASN A 197 5.03 9.26 30.25
C ASN A 197 4.09 9.10 31.47
N THR A 198 3.18 8.12 31.41
CA THR A 198 2.23 7.81 32.49
C THR A 198 2.69 6.66 33.40
N ASN A 199 3.94 6.20 33.25
CA ASN A 199 4.52 5.09 34.00
C ASN A 199 3.71 3.77 33.90
N ASN A 200 3.00 3.57 32.79
CA ASN A 200 2.22 2.36 32.50
C ASN A 200 3.10 1.26 31.87
N TRP A 201 3.94 0.65 32.70
CA TRP A 201 4.87 -0.41 32.29
C TRP A 201 4.19 -1.70 31.83
N GLU A 202 3.00 -2.00 32.33
CA GLU A 202 2.21 -3.14 31.88
C GLU A 202 1.90 -3.01 30.37
N ALA A 203 1.44 -1.83 29.95
CA ALA A 203 1.17 -1.55 28.53
C ALA A 203 2.44 -1.57 27.68
N VAL A 204 3.55 -1.02 28.18
CA VAL A 204 4.86 -1.06 27.48
C VAL A 204 5.28 -2.51 27.23
N ARG A 205 5.31 -3.34 28.28
CA ARG A 205 5.72 -4.75 28.18
C ARG A 205 4.77 -5.55 27.29
N LYS A 206 3.46 -5.27 27.36
CA LYS A 206 2.47 -5.88 26.45
C LYS A 206 2.76 -5.56 24.99
N ASP A 207 3.03 -4.29 24.64
CA ASP A 207 3.34 -3.94 23.25
C ASP A 207 4.65 -4.56 22.76
N ILE A 208 5.72 -4.48 23.56
CA ILE A 208 7.02 -5.01 23.16
C ILE A 208 6.98 -6.53 23.03
N ASN A 209 6.22 -7.25 23.87
CA ASN A 209 5.99 -8.69 23.70
C ASN A 209 5.26 -9.02 22.41
N LEU A 210 4.25 -8.23 22.06
CA LEU A 210 3.50 -8.41 20.80
C LEU A 210 4.37 -8.10 19.58
N ARG A 211 5.25 -7.11 19.70
CA ARG A 211 6.04 -6.56 18.59
C ARG A 211 7.47 -6.28 19.07
N PRO A 212 8.33 -7.29 19.21
CA PRO A 212 9.70 -7.09 19.70
C PRO A 212 10.47 -6.04 18.88
N VAL A 213 11.43 -5.38 19.54
CA VAL A 213 12.25 -4.31 18.93
C VAL A 213 13.71 -4.70 19.01
N GLU A 214 14.31 -5.08 17.88
CA GLU A 214 15.69 -5.56 17.78
C GLU A 214 16.07 -6.56 18.90
N GLY A 215 15.25 -7.59 19.09
CA GLY A 215 15.46 -8.65 20.08
C GLY A 215 15.11 -8.31 21.53
N VAL A 216 14.64 -7.09 21.82
CA VAL A 216 14.12 -6.71 23.14
C VAL A 216 12.65 -7.08 23.24
N ASP A 217 12.30 -7.79 24.32
CA ASP A 217 10.94 -8.20 24.67
C ASP A 217 10.52 -7.67 26.07
N GLY A 218 9.32 -8.05 26.51
CA GLY A 218 8.77 -7.66 27.81
C GLY A 218 9.38 -8.38 29.01
N ASN A 219 10.40 -9.24 28.85
CA ASN A 219 11.16 -9.85 29.93
C ASN A 219 12.46 -9.09 30.24
N CYS A 220 12.91 -8.22 29.34
CA CYS A 220 14.07 -7.36 29.57
C CYS A 220 13.85 -6.37 30.73
N THR A 221 14.94 -5.84 31.29
CA THR A 221 14.89 -4.81 32.31
C THR A 221 14.31 -3.50 31.77
N ASP A 222 13.76 -2.65 32.66
CA ASP A 222 13.24 -1.34 32.27
C ASP A 222 14.30 -0.50 31.53
N GLN A 223 15.56 -0.56 31.99
CA GLN A 223 16.67 0.17 31.39
C GLN A 223 16.97 -0.30 29.96
N GLU A 224 17.03 -1.61 29.72
CA GLU A 224 17.26 -2.16 28.37
C GLU A 224 16.14 -1.76 27.41
N ILE A 225 14.89 -1.78 27.87
CA ILE A 225 13.73 -1.32 27.10
C ILE A 225 13.86 0.17 26.78
N LEU A 226 14.15 1.02 27.77
CA LEU A 226 14.32 2.46 27.58
C LEU A 226 15.43 2.78 26.59
N ASP A 227 16.60 2.16 26.75
CA ASP A 227 17.76 2.37 25.87
C ASP A 227 17.44 1.99 24.42
N LYS A 228 16.68 0.90 24.24
CA LYS A 228 16.24 0.47 22.91
C LYS A 228 15.23 1.43 22.31
N LEU A 229 14.19 1.79 23.05
CA LEU A 229 13.16 2.73 22.59
C LEU A 229 13.74 4.11 22.28
N ALA A 230 14.72 4.58 23.05
CA ALA A 230 15.43 5.83 22.82
C ALA A 230 16.14 5.86 21.45
N LYS A 231 16.70 4.73 20.98
CA LYS A 231 17.28 4.63 19.61
C LYS A 231 16.25 4.90 18.51
N PHE A 232 14.99 4.58 18.76
CA PHE A 232 13.88 4.88 17.85
C PHE A 232 13.26 6.26 18.08
N GLY A 233 13.88 7.08 18.94
CA GLY A 233 13.42 8.42 19.28
C GLY A 233 12.22 8.41 20.25
N ILE A 234 12.04 7.36 21.04
CA ILE A 234 10.91 7.24 21.97
C ILE A 234 11.44 7.45 23.39
N THR A 235 10.93 8.46 24.08
CA THR A 235 11.24 8.75 25.49
C THR A 235 9.95 9.10 26.25
N PRO A 236 9.94 9.09 27.59
CA PRO A 236 8.76 9.51 28.35
C PRO A 236 8.39 10.98 28.12
N GLN A 237 9.31 11.85 27.69
CA GLN A 237 9.07 13.29 27.53
C GLN A 237 8.87 13.71 26.08
N ALA A 238 9.38 12.94 25.12
CA ALA A 238 9.36 13.31 23.71
C ALA A 238 9.37 12.11 22.75
N VAL A 239 8.82 12.35 21.56
CA VAL A 239 8.99 11.50 20.38
C VAL A 239 9.76 12.28 19.32
N THR A 240 10.91 11.76 18.91
CA THR A 240 11.74 12.31 17.84
C THR A 240 11.41 11.62 16.51
N LEU A 241 10.97 12.41 15.54
CA LEU A 241 10.73 11.99 14.16
C LEU A 241 11.82 12.53 13.24
N TRP A 242 12.15 11.79 12.20
CA TRP A 242 13.20 12.18 11.25
C TRP A 242 12.73 13.24 10.26
N GLY A 243 13.65 14.11 9.83
CA GLY A 243 13.38 15.20 8.89
C GLY A 243 12.83 16.44 9.57
N THR A 244 12.27 17.35 8.76
CA THR A 244 11.75 18.64 9.25
C THR A 244 10.25 18.62 9.57
N GLY A 245 9.55 17.56 9.14
CA GLY A 245 8.10 17.42 9.22
C GLY A 245 7.34 18.23 8.17
N LYS A 246 8.05 19.00 7.33
CA LYS A 246 7.47 19.79 6.23
C LYS A 246 6.97 18.98 5.03
N PRO A 247 7.49 17.78 4.70
CA PRO A 247 7.01 17.06 3.53
C PRO A 247 5.49 16.83 3.55
N LEU A 248 4.82 17.11 2.43
CA LEU A 248 3.39 16.93 2.23
C LEU A 248 3.10 15.55 1.65
N ARG A 249 2.15 14.84 2.25
CA ARG A 249 1.73 13.50 1.85
C ARG A 249 0.22 13.39 1.80
N GLU A 250 -0.23 12.61 0.86
CA GLU A 250 -1.59 12.09 0.79
C GLU A 250 -1.67 10.69 1.44
N PHE A 251 -2.78 10.41 2.11
CA PHE A 251 -3.06 9.14 2.77
C PHE A 251 -4.48 8.66 2.43
N LEU A 252 -4.63 7.37 2.13
CA LEU A 252 -5.91 6.73 1.82
C LEU A 252 -6.14 5.50 2.70
N TRP A 253 -7.34 5.39 3.27
CA TRP A 253 -7.73 4.22 4.06
C TRP A 253 -7.74 2.95 3.19
N SER A 254 -7.12 1.87 3.64
CA SER A 254 -6.91 0.66 2.83
C SER A 254 -8.21 0.00 2.37
N GLU A 255 -9.28 0.08 3.17
CA GLU A 255 -10.59 -0.43 2.75
C GLU A 255 -11.25 0.46 1.70
N GLU A 256 -10.96 1.76 1.66
CA GLU A 256 -11.43 2.64 0.58
C GLU A 256 -10.63 2.42 -0.70
N MET A 257 -9.33 2.15 -0.59
CA MET A 257 -8.54 1.70 -1.73
C MET A 257 -9.12 0.41 -2.32
N ALA A 258 -9.51 -0.54 -1.46
CA ALA A 258 -10.19 -1.75 -1.90
C ALA A 258 -11.56 -1.46 -2.52
N ASP A 259 -12.34 -0.56 -1.93
CA ASP A 259 -13.65 -0.15 -2.45
C ASP A 259 -13.54 0.49 -3.85
N ALA A 260 -12.58 1.39 -4.05
CA ALA A 260 -12.25 1.99 -5.35
C ALA A 260 -11.79 0.92 -6.36
N SER A 261 -10.92 0.01 -5.93
CA SER A 261 -10.42 -1.10 -6.75
C SER A 261 -11.56 -1.99 -7.23
N VAL A 262 -12.47 -2.37 -6.33
CA VAL A 262 -13.65 -3.18 -6.67
C VAL A 262 -14.64 -2.38 -7.51
N HIS A 263 -14.80 -1.07 -7.27
CA HIS A 263 -15.59 -0.21 -8.16
C HIS A 263 -15.05 -0.22 -9.59
N VAL A 264 -13.75 -0.02 -9.79
CA VAL A 264 -13.11 -0.07 -11.11
C VAL A 264 -13.28 -1.45 -11.74
N LEU A 265 -13.00 -2.53 -10.99
CA LEU A 265 -13.18 -3.90 -11.47
C LEU A 265 -14.62 -4.18 -11.93
N LEU A 266 -15.63 -3.66 -11.24
CA LEU A 266 -17.02 -3.98 -11.57
C LEU A 266 -17.62 -3.04 -12.62
N ASN A 267 -17.25 -1.76 -12.62
CA ASN A 267 -18.00 -0.70 -13.30
C ASN A 267 -17.24 0.04 -14.39
N VAL A 268 -15.91 -0.14 -14.51
CA VAL A 268 -15.08 0.60 -15.48
C VAL A 268 -14.46 -0.38 -16.46
N ASP A 269 -14.56 -0.12 -17.75
CA ASP A 269 -13.87 -0.87 -18.81
C ASP A 269 -12.75 -0.04 -19.42
N PHE A 270 -11.81 -0.68 -20.12
CA PHE A 270 -10.64 -0.01 -20.71
C PHE A 270 -11.02 1.18 -21.60
N LYS A 271 -12.11 1.07 -22.37
CA LYS A 271 -12.64 2.14 -23.22
C LYS A 271 -13.02 3.41 -22.44
N ASP A 272 -13.31 3.30 -21.14
CA ASP A 272 -13.72 4.42 -20.29
C ASP A 272 -12.50 5.19 -19.74
N THR A 273 -11.27 4.71 -20.00
CA THR A 273 -10.02 5.27 -19.44
C THR A 273 -9.31 6.26 -20.36
N TYR A 274 -9.85 6.48 -21.57
CA TYR A 274 -9.32 7.40 -22.56
C TYR A 274 -10.47 8.04 -23.36
N ALA A 275 -10.18 9.15 -24.05
CA ALA A 275 -11.19 9.83 -24.87
C ALA A 275 -11.52 9.02 -26.13
N GLU A 276 -12.81 8.91 -26.47
CA GLU A 276 -13.25 8.28 -27.70
C GLU A 276 -12.61 8.97 -28.93
N GLY A 277 -12.07 8.16 -29.86
CA GLY A 277 -11.37 8.67 -31.03
C GLY A 277 -9.93 9.14 -30.78
N ALA A 278 -9.37 8.95 -29.58
CA ALA A 278 -7.96 9.24 -29.32
C ALA A 278 -7.04 8.47 -30.29
N LYS A 279 -6.15 9.20 -30.98
CA LYS A 279 -5.17 8.60 -31.90
C LYS A 279 -4.04 7.88 -31.15
N GLU A 280 -3.62 8.46 -30.03
CA GLU A 280 -2.59 7.89 -29.15
C GLU A 280 -3.25 7.54 -27.81
N VAL A 281 -3.59 6.26 -27.63
CA VAL A 281 -4.13 5.76 -26.36
C VAL A 281 -2.96 5.47 -25.43
N ARG A 282 -2.86 6.24 -24.35
CA ARG A 282 -1.82 6.12 -23.32
C ARG A 282 -2.31 6.65 -21.98
N ASN A 283 -1.62 6.28 -20.91
CA ASN A 283 -1.87 6.78 -19.55
C ASN A 283 -3.29 6.38 -19.07
N CYS A 284 -3.73 5.19 -19.49
CA CYS A 284 -5.06 4.62 -19.19
C CYS A 284 -5.21 4.13 -17.75
N HIS A 285 -4.14 4.19 -16.94
CA HIS A 285 -4.25 3.93 -15.51
C HIS A 285 -5.08 5.00 -14.80
N ILE A 286 -5.50 4.69 -13.58
CA ILE A 286 -6.37 5.53 -12.77
C ILE A 286 -5.70 5.78 -11.41
N ASN A 287 -5.47 7.03 -11.05
CA ASN A 287 -5.02 7.39 -9.70
C ASN A 287 -6.11 7.09 -8.66
N VAL A 288 -5.70 6.53 -7.52
CA VAL A 288 -6.60 6.24 -6.40
C VAL A 288 -6.05 6.91 -5.14
N GLY A 289 -6.78 7.90 -4.66
CA GLY A 289 -6.38 8.75 -3.55
C GLY A 289 -7.54 9.57 -3.00
N THR A 290 -7.22 10.49 -2.10
CA THR A 290 -8.18 11.45 -1.54
C THR A 290 -8.13 12.80 -2.25
N GLY A 291 -7.05 13.10 -2.98
CA GLY A 291 -6.79 14.44 -3.52
C GLY A 291 -6.51 15.48 -2.42
N LYS A 292 -6.22 15.03 -1.19
CA LYS A 292 -5.92 15.88 -0.03
C LYS A 292 -4.55 15.54 0.54
N GLU A 293 -3.80 16.54 0.97
CA GLU A 293 -2.48 16.37 1.55
C GLU A 293 -2.36 17.05 2.91
N LEU A 294 -1.46 16.52 3.74
CA LEU A 294 -1.07 17.06 5.03
C LEU A 294 0.44 16.97 5.16
N SER A 295 1.02 17.87 5.93
CA SER A 295 2.42 17.74 6.32
C SER A 295 2.59 16.55 7.27
N ILE A 296 3.76 15.92 7.24
CA ILE A 296 4.12 14.88 8.22
C ILE A 296 3.98 15.41 9.65
N ARG A 297 4.23 16.70 9.87
CA ARG A 297 4.01 17.38 11.15
C ARG A 297 2.54 17.37 11.57
N GLU A 298 1.63 17.84 10.71
CA GLU A 298 0.20 17.88 11.02
C GLU A 298 -0.34 16.48 11.33
N VAL A 299 0.10 15.46 10.59
CA VAL A 299 -0.29 14.07 10.85
C VAL A 299 0.22 13.60 12.21
N ALA A 300 1.49 13.86 12.54
CA ALA A 300 2.06 13.51 13.85
C ALA A 300 1.32 14.21 15.00
N GLU A 301 0.95 15.48 14.83
CA GLU A 301 0.19 16.26 15.80
C GLU A 301 -1.24 15.71 15.99
N LYS A 302 -1.91 15.32 14.90
CA LYS A 302 -3.23 14.66 14.95
C LYS A 302 -3.16 13.32 15.69
N ILE A 303 -2.14 12.49 15.42
CA ILE A 303 -1.92 11.23 16.13
C ILE A 303 -1.61 11.48 17.61
N MET A 304 -0.77 12.45 17.92
CA MET A 304 -0.44 12.83 19.31
C MET A 304 -1.68 13.27 20.08
N LYS A 305 -2.58 14.02 19.43
CA LYS A 305 -3.87 14.43 19.99
C LYS A 305 -4.79 13.23 20.22
N GLU A 306 -4.95 12.34 19.23
CA GLU A 306 -5.78 11.13 19.35
C GLU A 306 -5.32 10.21 20.49
N ILE A 307 -4.00 10.00 20.57
CA ILE A 307 -3.40 9.13 21.59
C ILE A 307 -3.40 9.79 22.96
N ASP A 308 -3.55 11.12 23.04
CA ASP A 308 -3.44 11.92 24.25
C ASP A 308 -2.06 11.83 24.93
N PHE A 309 -0.99 11.91 24.13
CA PHE A 309 0.37 12.00 24.66
C PHE A 309 0.69 13.44 25.06
N LYS A 310 1.14 13.66 26.31
CA LYS A 310 1.41 14.99 26.88
C LYS A 310 2.86 15.48 26.77
N GLY A 311 3.73 14.69 26.15
CA GLY A 311 5.12 15.08 25.89
C GLY A 311 5.24 16.05 24.71
N LYS A 312 6.35 15.96 23.97
CA LYS A 312 6.62 16.84 22.82
C LYS A 312 7.01 16.04 21.58
N LEU A 313 6.62 16.52 20.40
CA LEU A 313 7.21 16.09 19.14
C LEU A 313 8.51 16.85 18.90
N GLN A 314 9.56 16.11 18.53
CA GLN A 314 10.85 16.66 18.12
C GLN A 314 11.18 16.20 16.71
N TRP A 315 12.02 16.97 16.02
CA TRP A 315 12.39 16.75 14.63
C TRP A 315 13.91 16.67 14.51
N ASP A 316 14.42 15.55 13.99
CA ASP A 316 15.83 15.38 13.68
C ASP A 316 16.09 15.78 12.22
N SER A 317 16.44 17.05 12.02
CA SER A 317 16.76 17.61 10.70
C SER A 317 18.15 17.20 10.18
N SER A 318 18.93 16.42 10.94
CA SER A 318 20.15 15.80 10.40
C SER A 318 19.83 14.65 9.43
N LYS A 319 18.59 14.12 9.51
CA LYS A 319 18.06 13.12 8.57
C LYS A 319 17.36 13.82 7.40
N PRO A 320 17.50 13.31 6.17
CA PRO A 320 16.96 13.96 4.99
C PRO A 320 15.43 13.91 5.00
N ASP A 321 14.82 15.01 4.54
CA ASP A 321 13.45 14.95 4.07
C ASP A 321 13.37 14.11 2.78
N GLY A 322 12.31 13.33 2.62
CA GLY A 322 11.97 12.74 1.33
C GLY A 322 11.50 13.80 0.32
N THR A 323 10.95 13.40 -0.82
CA THR A 323 10.31 14.32 -1.77
C THR A 323 9.37 15.29 -1.05
N MET A 324 9.47 16.59 -1.31
CA MET A 324 8.78 17.60 -0.50
C MET A 324 7.26 17.54 -0.60
N ARG A 325 6.72 17.09 -1.74
CA ARG A 325 5.28 17.00 -1.95
C ARG A 325 4.97 15.78 -2.79
N LYS A 326 3.93 15.03 -2.40
CA LYS A 326 3.38 13.88 -3.14
C LYS A 326 1.86 13.87 -2.97
N LEU A 327 1.16 14.34 -4.00
CA LEU A 327 -0.29 14.43 -4.04
C LEU A 327 -0.79 13.93 -5.40
N THR A 328 -1.71 12.99 -5.43
CA THR A 328 -2.31 12.55 -6.70
C THR A 328 -3.44 13.46 -7.13
N ASP A 329 -3.57 13.67 -8.45
CA ASP A 329 -4.81 14.17 -9.04
C ASP A 329 -5.76 12.97 -9.23
N VAL A 330 -6.92 13.03 -8.61
CA VAL A 330 -7.95 11.98 -8.61
C VAL A 330 -9.16 12.32 -9.47
N SER A 331 -9.06 13.35 -10.32
CA SER A 331 -10.16 13.83 -11.16
C SER A 331 -10.69 12.73 -12.08
N LYS A 332 -9.82 11.85 -12.60
CA LYS A 332 -10.22 10.71 -13.43
C LYS A 332 -11.09 9.72 -12.65
N LEU A 333 -10.71 9.35 -11.44
CA LEU A 333 -11.50 8.44 -10.60
C LEU A 333 -12.83 9.06 -10.17
N HIS A 334 -12.84 10.35 -9.85
CA HIS A 334 -14.06 11.09 -9.54
C HIS A 334 -15.03 11.12 -10.72
N ALA A 335 -14.53 11.34 -11.94
CA ALA A 335 -15.34 11.28 -13.17
C ALA A 335 -15.90 9.88 -13.45
N LEU A 336 -15.21 8.84 -13.00
CA LEU A 336 -15.67 7.44 -13.02
C LEU A 336 -16.64 7.09 -11.88
N GLY A 337 -17.07 8.08 -11.09
CA GLY A 337 -18.17 7.95 -10.13
C GLY A 337 -17.78 7.42 -8.75
N TRP A 338 -16.49 7.40 -8.40
CA TRP A 338 -16.04 7.00 -7.07
C TRP A 338 -15.39 8.15 -6.31
N HIS A 339 -15.70 8.29 -5.02
CA HIS A 339 -15.11 9.27 -4.12
C HIS A 339 -14.83 8.63 -2.76
N HIS A 340 -13.71 9.03 -2.15
CA HIS A 340 -13.38 8.67 -0.77
C HIS A 340 -14.36 9.34 0.22
N LYS A 341 -14.46 8.75 1.40
CA LYS A 341 -15.36 9.11 2.50
C LYS A 341 -14.62 9.16 3.83
N VAL A 342 -13.57 8.34 4.03
CA VAL A 342 -12.81 8.31 5.27
C VAL A 342 -11.75 9.41 5.25
N GLU A 343 -11.97 10.43 6.08
CA GLU A 343 -11.01 11.50 6.30
C GLU A 343 -9.90 11.07 7.27
N ILE A 344 -8.77 11.78 7.27
CA ILE A 344 -7.58 11.39 8.04
C ILE A 344 -7.85 11.24 9.54
N ASP A 345 -8.70 12.08 10.13
CA ASP A 345 -8.94 12.09 11.57
C ASP A 345 -9.70 10.82 11.98
N GLU A 346 -10.71 10.45 11.20
CA GLU A 346 -11.44 9.19 11.38
C GLU A 346 -10.54 7.98 11.15
N GLY A 347 -9.71 8.02 10.10
CA GLY A 347 -8.78 6.92 9.81
C GLY A 347 -7.72 6.73 10.89
N ILE A 348 -7.17 7.82 11.47
CA ILE A 348 -6.22 7.75 12.60
C ILE A 348 -6.90 7.09 13.80
N HIS A 349 -8.12 7.51 14.14
CA HIS A 349 -8.91 6.93 15.23
C HIS A 349 -9.12 5.42 15.02
N ARG A 350 -9.64 5.01 13.85
CA ARG A 350 -9.86 3.60 13.51
C ARG A 350 -8.57 2.77 13.54
N LEU A 351 -7.47 3.31 13.03
CA LEU A 351 -6.18 2.63 13.04
C LEU A 351 -5.66 2.44 14.47
N TYR A 352 -5.81 3.45 15.32
CA TYR A 352 -5.37 3.36 16.71
C TYR A 352 -6.22 2.37 17.51
N GLU A 353 -7.54 2.35 17.34
CA GLU A 353 -8.40 1.31 17.92
C GLU A 353 -7.99 -0.09 17.48
N TRP A 354 -7.68 -0.26 16.19
CA TRP A 354 -7.21 -1.53 15.66
C TRP A 354 -5.87 -1.94 16.30
N TYR A 355 -4.93 -1.01 16.41
CA TYR A 355 -3.62 -1.23 17.03
C TYR A 355 -3.75 -1.72 18.49
N LEU A 356 -4.66 -1.13 19.26
CA LEU A 356 -4.92 -1.48 20.66
C LEU A 356 -5.50 -2.89 20.85
N LYS A 357 -6.15 -3.46 19.83
CA LYS A 357 -6.61 -4.87 19.86
C LYS A 357 -5.46 -5.87 19.90
N GLY A 358 -4.22 -5.45 19.62
CA GLY A 358 -3.04 -6.30 19.72
C GLY A 358 -2.92 -7.34 18.59
N ILE A 359 -3.67 -7.17 17.51
CA ILE A 359 -3.59 -8.06 16.34
C ILE A 359 -2.22 -7.83 15.67
N CYS A 360 -1.45 -8.90 15.51
CA CYS A 360 -0.17 -8.90 14.81
C CYS A 360 -0.26 -9.86 13.65
N ILE A 361 -0.05 -9.35 12.43
CA ILE A 361 0.13 -10.19 11.26
C ILE A 361 1.64 -10.31 11.07
N ASN A 362 2.12 -11.55 11.04
CA ASN A 362 3.52 -11.83 10.75
C ASN A 362 3.84 -11.34 9.34
N HIS A 363 4.34 -10.11 9.23
CA HIS A 363 5.05 -9.62 8.05
C HIS A 363 6.47 -10.20 8.07
N GLN A 364 6.59 -11.52 8.22
CA GLN A 364 7.85 -12.17 7.89
C GLN A 364 8.09 -11.85 6.41
N THR A 365 9.12 -11.06 6.16
CA THR A 365 9.70 -10.86 4.84
C THR A 365 10.21 -12.20 4.37
N THR A 366 9.33 -12.98 3.74
CA THR A 366 9.69 -14.12 2.90
C THR A 366 10.12 -13.62 1.53
#